data_AF-A0A3N4Z1P7-F1
#
_entry.id   AF-A0A3N4Z1P7-F1
#
_cell.length_a   1.000
_cell.length_b   1.000
_cell.length_c   1.000
_cell.angle_alpha   90.00
_cell.angle_beta   90.00
_cell.angle_gamma   90.00
#
_symmetry.space_group_name_H-M   'P 1'
#
loop_
_entity.id
_entity.type
_entity.pdbx_description
1 polymer ?
#
loop_
_entity_poly.entity_id
_entity_poly.type
_entity_poly.pdbx_seq_one_letter_code
_entity_poly.pdbx_strand_id
1 'polypeptide(L)'
;MILRTDPFREMDRWLDTVLRQVPTAHPMPMDLYRDGESFVARVDLPGVDPATIDIDVEDRTLTIRAERAAEEPESLQWLSRERPTGTFARQLTLGHGVDLDNIDAGYADGVLTLTLPMAEEARPRKIEVAHTPALDRGEARTIESGSTA
;
A
#
# COMPACT_ATOMS: atom_id res chain seq x y z
N MET A 1 21.34 32.42 -0.51
CA MET A 1 20.57 31.86 -1.64
C MET A 1 20.92 30.38 -1.73
N ILE A 2 20.12 29.53 -1.08
CA ILE A 2 20.30 28.07 -1.02
C ILE A 2 18.92 27.49 -1.29
N LEU A 3 18.81 26.74 -2.39
CA LEU A 3 17.62 26.00 -2.78
C LEU A 3 17.37 24.91 -1.72
N ARG A 4 16.42 25.16 -0.82
CA ARG A 4 15.81 24.13 0.01
C ARG A 4 14.77 23.41 -0.85
N THR A 5 15.21 22.34 -1.50
CA THR A 5 14.32 21.32 -2.06
C THR A 5 13.62 20.66 -0.90
N ASP A 6 12.32 20.91 -0.77
CA ASP A 6 11.47 20.37 0.27
C ASP A 6 10.84 19.06 -0.24
N PRO A 7 11.32 17.89 0.23
CA PRO A 7 10.98 16.57 -0.33
C PRO A 7 9.51 16.17 -0.09
N PHE A 8 8.78 16.89 0.76
CA PHE A 8 7.39 16.56 1.09
C PHE A 8 6.38 17.09 0.06
N ARG A 9 6.76 18.09 -0.77
CA ARG A 9 5.88 18.64 -1.82
C ARG A 9 5.83 17.83 -3.12
N GLU A 10 6.71 16.84 -3.31
CA GLU A 10 6.59 15.88 -4.42
C GLU A 10 5.54 14.80 -4.15
N MET A 11 5.19 14.57 -2.88
CA MET A 11 4.14 13.65 -2.45
C MET A 11 2.74 14.15 -2.87
N ASP A 12 2.52 15.48 -2.86
CA ASP A 12 1.26 16.08 -3.31
C ASP A 12 1.06 16.03 -4.83
N ARG A 13 2.12 15.89 -5.63
CA ARG A 13 1.99 15.69 -7.10
C ARG A 13 1.72 14.25 -7.51
N TRP A 14 2.05 13.26 -6.67
CA TRP A 14 1.58 11.87 -6.83
C TRP A 14 0.10 11.71 -6.47
N LEU A 15 -0.44 12.60 -5.63
CA LEU A 15 -1.84 12.62 -5.24
C LEU A 15 -2.76 13.24 -6.31
N ASP A 16 -2.23 13.98 -7.29
CA ASP A 16 -3.04 14.82 -8.21
C ASP A 16 -3.17 14.27 -9.67
N THR A 17 -2.69 13.06 -10.03
CA THR A 17 -2.69 12.62 -11.46
C THR A 17 -3.00 11.15 -11.77
N VAL A 18 -3.57 10.33 -10.87
CA VAL A 18 -4.21 9.06 -11.30
C VAL A 18 -5.66 8.92 -10.80
N LEU A 19 -6.38 10.03 -10.77
CA LEU A 19 -7.80 10.02 -11.11
C LEU A 19 -7.95 9.80 -12.63
N ARG A 20 -7.53 8.63 -13.14
CA ARG A 20 -7.91 8.22 -14.48
C ARG A 20 -9.29 7.57 -14.35
N GLN A 21 -10.31 8.40 -14.60
CA GLN A 21 -11.73 8.06 -14.65
C GLN A 21 -11.98 6.59 -15.06
N VAL A 22 -12.34 5.75 -14.09
CA VAL A 22 -13.23 4.62 -14.38
C VAL A 22 -14.64 5.23 -14.40
N PRO A 23 -15.33 5.23 -15.55
CA PRO A 23 -16.69 5.75 -15.61
C PRO A 23 -17.56 4.90 -14.67
N THR A 24 -18.22 5.55 -13.72
CA THR A 24 -19.28 4.97 -12.88
C THR A 24 -18.89 3.71 -12.10
N ALA A 25 -17.77 3.72 -11.37
CA ALA A 25 -17.59 2.73 -10.30
C ALA A 25 -18.46 3.13 -9.10
N HIS A 26 -19.43 2.28 -8.74
CA HIS A 26 -20.18 2.45 -7.49
C HIS A 26 -19.21 2.50 -6.29
N PRO A 27 -19.52 3.27 -5.24
CA PRO A 27 -18.67 3.31 -4.06
C PRO A 27 -18.52 1.89 -3.51
N MET A 28 -17.28 1.46 -3.36
CA MET A 28 -16.86 0.17 -2.79
C MET A 28 -16.11 0.49 -1.49
N PRO A 29 -16.82 0.68 -0.35
CA PRO A 29 -16.20 1.03 0.93
C PRO A 29 -15.15 0.00 1.32
N MET A 30 -14.08 0.47 1.96
CA MET A 30 -12.96 -0.39 2.31
C MET A 30 -12.23 0.13 3.54
N ASP A 31 -11.93 -0.78 4.46
CA ASP A 31 -10.95 -0.59 5.53
C ASP A 31 -9.62 -1.23 5.11
N LEU A 32 -8.51 -0.52 5.35
CA LEU A 32 -7.16 -1.02 5.11
C LEU A 32 -6.31 -0.78 6.34
N TYR A 33 -5.74 -1.84 6.90
CA TYR A 33 -4.90 -1.76 8.08
C TYR A 33 -3.75 -2.76 8.00
N ARG A 34 -2.77 -2.58 8.88
CA ARG A 34 -1.66 -3.52 9.06
C ARG A 34 -1.93 -4.39 10.28
N ASP A 35 -1.77 -5.69 10.12
CA ASP A 35 -1.81 -6.68 11.19
C ASP A 35 -0.49 -7.44 11.21
N GLY A 36 0.39 -7.10 12.15
CA GLY A 36 1.75 -7.66 12.25
C GLY A 36 2.57 -7.50 10.97
N GLU A 37 2.80 -8.62 10.29
CA GLU A 37 3.56 -8.72 9.03
C GLU A 37 2.66 -8.84 7.80
N SER A 38 1.41 -8.42 7.88
CA SER A 38 0.47 -8.43 6.76
C SER A 38 -0.33 -7.13 6.68
N PHE A 39 -0.74 -6.76 5.47
CA PHE A 39 -1.78 -5.78 5.25
C PHE A 39 -3.10 -6.49 5.03
N VAL A 40 -4.17 -6.01 5.66
CA VAL A 40 -5.51 -6.57 5.51
C VAL A 40 -6.42 -5.50 4.94
N ALA A 41 -7.03 -5.78 3.78
CA ALA A 41 -8.05 -4.95 3.17
C ALA A 41 -9.42 -5.63 3.32
N ARG A 42 -10.39 -4.95 3.93
CA ARG A 42 -11.77 -5.43 4.06
C ARG A 42 -12.68 -4.55 3.21
N VAL A 43 -13.38 -5.15 2.26
CA VAL A 43 -14.14 -4.46 1.22
C VAL A 43 -15.59 -4.88 1.29
N ASP A 44 -16.49 -3.90 1.42
CA ASP A 44 -17.93 -4.16 1.50
C ASP A 44 -18.52 -4.40 0.10
N LEU A 45 -19.00 -5.63 -0.12
CA LEU A 45 -19.61 -6.11 -1.37
C LEU A 45 -20.91 -6.91 -1.13
N PRO A 46 -21.87 -6.44 -0.31
CA PRO A 46 -23.01 -7.27 0.11
C PRO A 46 -23.89 -7.72 -1.06
N GLY A 47 -24.19 -9.01 -1.18
CA GLY A 47 -25.05 -9.52 -2.27
C GLY A 47 -24.41 -9.51 -3.66
N VAL A 48 -23.09 -9.37 -3.74
CA VAL A 48 -22.31 -9.78 -4.93
C VAL A 48 -22.21 -11.31 -4.93
N ASP A 49 -22.34 -11.91 -6.12
CA ASP A 49 -22.04 -13.33 -6.33
C ASP A 49 -20.51 -13.53 -6.26
N PRO A 50 -19.99 -14.36 -5.34
CA PRO A 50 -18.55 -14.64 -5.25
C PRO A 50 -17.90 -15.05 -6.57
N ALA A 51 -18.65 -15.72 -7.46
CA ALA A 51 -18.14 -16.16 -8.77
C ALA A 51 -17.85 -15.00 -9.73
N THR A 52 -18.38 -13.81 -9.45
CA THR A 52 -18.15 -12.58 -10.24
C THR A 52 -17.03 -11.72 -9.66
N ILE A 53 -16.47 -12.09 -8.51
CA ILE A 53 -15.37 -11.37 -7.88
C ILE A 53 -14.08 -11.78 -8.59
N ASP A 54 -13.45 -10.78 -9.20
CA ASP A 54 -12.22 -10.90 -9.96
C ASP A 54 -11.15 -10.03 -9.29
N ILE A 55 -10.00 -10.63 -8.98
CA ILE A 55 -8.88 -9.97 -8.31
C ILE A 55 -7.63 -10.20 -9.15
N ASP A 56 -7.15 -9.13 -9.76
CA ASP A 56 -5.96 -9.12 -10.60
C ASP A 56 -4.85 -8.32 -9.93
N VAL A 57 -3.60 -8.72 -10.17
CA VAL A 57 -2.42 -7.93 -9.83
C VAL A 57 -1.55 -7.78 -11.07
N GLU A 58 -1.41 -6.55 -11.55
CA GLU A 58 -0.57 -6.20 -12.70
C GLU A 58 0.27 -4.96 -12.36
N ASP A 59 1.58 -4.99 -12.61
CA ASP A 59 2.50 -3.88 -12.32
C ASP A 59 2.34 -3.28 -10.91
N ARG A 60 2.20 -4.17 -9.90
CA ARG A 60 1.93 -3.81 -8.49
C ARG A 60 0.62 -3.03 -8.26
N THR A 61 -0.30 -3.06 -9.20
CA THR A 61 -1.65 -2.54 -9.06
C THR A 61 -2.61 -3.70 -8.87
N LEU A 62 -3.16 -3.80 -7.66
CA LEU A 62 -4.23 -4.75 -7.35
C LEU A 62 -5.56 -4.14 -7.80
N THR A 63 -6.28 -4.86 -8.66
CA THR A 63 -7.58 -4.48 -9.16
C THR A 63 -8.63 -5.46 -8.66
N ILE A 64 -9.66 -4.94 -7.98
CA ILE A 64 -10.82 -5.70 -7.52
C ILE A 64 -11.98 -5.33 -8.44
N ARG A 65 -12.60 -6.32 -9.08
CA ARG A 65 -13.85 -6.16 -9.82
C ARG A 65 -14.89 -7.11 -9.27
N ALA A 66 -16.13 -6.66 -9.27
CA ALA A 66 -17.27 -7.43 -8.78
C ALA A 66 -18.54 -6.98 -9.49
N GLU A 67 -19.50 -7.88 -9.66
CA GLU A 67 -20.81 -7.55 -10.24
C GLU A 67 -21.93 -7.88 -9.25
N ARG A 68 -22.82 -6.91 -9.03
CA ARG A 68 -24.09 -7.15 -8.33
C ARG A 68 -25.22 -7.11 -9.35
N ALA A 69 -25.82 -8.26 -9.62
CA ALA A 69 -26.96 -8.36 -10.51
C ALA A 69 -28.14 -7.49 -10.03
N ALA A 70 -28.85 -6.89 -10.97
CA ALA A 70 -30.15 -6.24 -10.74
C ALA A 70 -31.25 -7.28 -11.02
N GLU A 71 -31.47 -8.21 -10.09
CA GLU A 71 -32.53 -9.22 -10.22
C GLU A 71 -33.89 -8.63 -9.83
N GLU A 72 -34.51 -7.97 -10.79
CA GLU A 72 -35.68 -7.13 -10.58
C GLU A 72 -36.79 -7.53 -11.59
N PRO A 73 -37.93 -8.10 -11.16
CA PRO A 73 -39.07 -8.38 -12.03
C PRO A 73 -39.56 -7.12 -12.79
N GLU A 74 -39.88 -7.24 -14.08
CA GLU A 74 -40.30 -6.09 -14.90
C GLU A 74 -41.56 -5.38 -14.39
N SER A 75 -42.38 -6.05 -13.57
CA SER A 75 -43.67 -5.56 -13.08
C SER A 75 -43.60 -4.79 -11.76
N LEU A 76 -42.42 -4.55 -11.19
CA LEU A 76 -42.31 -3.88 -9.89
C LEU A 76 -42.30 -2.34 -10.01
N GLN A 77 -42.84 -1.68 -9.00
CA GLN A 77 -42.83 -0.23 -8.87
C GLN A 77 -41.87 0.17 -7.74
N TRP A 78 -40.79 0.87 -8.08
CA TRP A 78 -39.85 1.40 -7.09
C TRP A 78 -40.51 2.49 -6.25
N LEU A 79 -40.47 2.31 -4.92
CA LEU A 79 -40.75 3.39 -3.96
C LEU A 79 -39.46 4.13 -3.56
N SER A 80 -38.35 3.40 -3.41
CA SER A 80 -36.99 3.93 -3.27
C SER A 80 -35.98 2.92 -3.82
N ARG A 81 -34.86 3.40 -4.38
CA ARG A 81 -33.78 2.58 -4.94
C ARG A 81 -32.43 3.16 -4.56
N GLU A 82 -31.96 2.80 -3.37
CA GLU A 82 -30.71 3.31 -2.80
C GLU A 82 -29.55 2.31 -2.92
N ARG A 83 -29.85 1.03 -3.17
CA ARG A 83 -28.84 -0.01 -3.30
C ARG A 83 -28.16 0.08 -4.67
N PRO A 84 -26.83 0.25 -4.72
CA PRO A 84 -26.12 0.24 -5.99
C PRO A 84 -26.16 -1.16 -6.62
N THR A 85 -26.31 -1.23 -7.94
CA THR A 85 -26.32 -2.47 -8.75
C THR A 85 -25.44 -2.30 -9.98
N GLY A 86 -24.90 -3.38 -10.53
CA GLY A 86 -23.96 -3.37 -11.65
C GLY A 86 -22.52 -3.60 -11.21
N THR A 87 -21.58 -3.08 -11.98
CA THR A 87 -20.15 -3.31 -11.75
C THR A 87 -19.59 -2.40 -10.66
N PHE A 88 -18.81 -3.00 -9.76
CA PHE A 88 -17.97 -2.33 -8.79
C PHE A 88 -16.52 -2.59 -9.16
N ALA A 89 -15.69 -1.56 -9.14
CA ALA A 89 -14.27 -1.69 -9.42
C ALA A 89 -13.47 -0.78 -8.49
N ARG A 90 -12.36 -1.30 -7.96
CA ARG A 90 -11.42 -0.51 -7.16
C ARG A 90 -10.00 -0.96 -7.44
N GLN A 91 -9.09 0.00 -7.46
CA GLN A 91 -7.67 -0.26 -7.66
C GLN A 91 -6.87 0.21 -6.46
N LEU A 92 -5.83 -0.55 -6.11
CA LEU A 92 -4.90 -0.28 -5.02
C LEU A 92 -3.47 -0.45 -5.54
N THR A 93 -2.65 0.59 -5.41
CA THR A 93 -1.22 0.49 -5.71
C THR A 93 -0.49 -0.10 -4.51
N LEU A 94 0.21 -1.22 -4.71
CA LEU A 94 0.90 -1.96 -3.68
C LEU A 94 2.37 -1.49 -3.55
N GLY A 95 2.74 -1.08 -2.35
CA GLY A 95 4.12 -0.70 -2.04
C GLY A 95 5.09 -1.88 -2.19
N HIS A 96 6.38 -1.58 -2.39
CA HIS A 96 7.44 -2.58 -2.66
C HIS A 96 7.60 -3.68 -1.61
N GLY A 97 7.07 -3.49 -0.40
CA GLY A 97 7.18 -4.45 0.70
C GLY A 97 6.07 -5.50 0.79
N VAL A 98 5.25 -5.64 -0.23
CA VAL A 98 4.21 -6.69 -0.31
C VAL A 98 4.70 -7.85 -1.15
N ASP A 99 4.49 -9.07 -0.64
CA ASP A 99 4.66 -10.31 -1.36
C ASP A 99 3.40 -10.58 -2.21
N LEU A 100 3.57 -10.52 -3.53
CA LEU A 100 2.47 -10.62 -4.48
C LEU A 100 2.08 -12.08 -4.77
N ASP A 101 2.97 -13.04 -4.49
CA ASP A 101 2.75 -14.44 -4.82
C ASP A 101 1.90 -15.16 -3.76
N ASN A 102 1.78 -14.58 -2.57
CA ASN A 102 1.12 -15.18 -1.40
C ASN A 102 -0.09 -14.36 -0.91
N ILE A 103 -0.79 -13.66 -1.82
CA ILE A 103 -2.02 -12.95 -1.48
C ILE A 103 -3.15 -13.96 -1.25
N ASP A 104 -3.82 -13.85 -0.10
CA ASP A 104 -5.00 -14.64 0.24
C ASP A 104 -6.28 -13.81 0.16
N ALA A 105 -7.38 -14.43 -0.26
CA ALA A 105 -8.67 -13.80 -0.43
C ALA A 105 -9.79 -14.66 0.15
N GLY A 106 -10.58 -14.08 1.04
CA GLY A 106 -11.78 -14.71 1.61
C GLY A 106 -13.00 -13.82 1.43
N TYR A 107 -14.15 -14.41 1.14
CA TYR A 107 -15.42 -13.69 1.05
C TYR A 107 -16.47 -14.34 1.96
N ALA A 108 -16.96 -13.58 2.93
CA ALA A 108 -17.95 -14.04 3.89
C ALA A 108 -18.91 -12.90 4.24
N ASP A 109 -20.20 -13.22 4.33
CA ASP A 109 -21.25 -12.30 4.76
C ASP A 109 -21.29 -10.94 4.02
N GLY A 110 -20.89 -10.94 2.75
CA GLY A 110 -20.87 -9.72 1.93
C GLY A 110 -19.61 -8.87 2.08
N VAL A 111 -18.58 -9.37 2.76
CA VAL A 111 -17.29 -8.68 2.93
C VAL A 111 -16.17 -9.50 2.30
N LEU A 112 -15.45 -8.90 1.35
CA LEU A 112 -14.23 -9.44 0.78
C LEU A 112 -13.05 -9.02 1.68
N THR A 113 -12.29 -10.00 2.16
CA THR A 113 -11.08 -9.79 2.96
C THR A 113 -9.88 -10.25 2.15
N LEU A 114 -8.96 -9.32 1.88
CA LEU A 114 -7.67 -9.60 1.26
C LEU A 114 -6.57 -9.53 2.30
N THR A 115 -5.74 -10.56 2.37
CA THR A 115 -4.56 -10.61 3.24
C THR A 115 -3.32 -10.59 2.37
N LEU A 116 -2.53 -9.52 2.50
CA LEU A 116 -1.33 -9.28 1.72
C LEU A 116 -0.10 -9.38 2.62
N PRO A 117 0.63 -10.50 2.61
CA PRO A 117 1.81 -10.65 3.44
C PRO A 117 2.93 -9.69 3.03
N MET A 118 3.76 -9.33 3.98
CA MET A 118 4.97 -8.56 3.70
C MET A 118 6.05 -9.44 3.07
N ALA A 119 6.73 -8.89 2.08
CA ALA A 119 7.89 -9.55 1.50
C ALA A 119 8.99 -9.69 2.55
N GLU A 120 9.63 -10.87 2.57
CA GLU A 120 10.77 -11.19 3.46
C GLU A 120 11.88 -10.12 3.40
N GLU A 121 12.15 -9.59 2.20
CA GLU A 121 13.16 -8.55 1.96
C GLU A 121 12.79 -7.17 2.53
N ALA A 122 11.50 -6.92 2.74
CA ALA A 122 10.98 -5.67 3.28
C ALA A 122 10.82 -5.69 4.80
N ARG A 123 11.16 -6.81 5.47
CA ARG A 123 11.24 -6.86 6.92
C ARG A 123 12.32 -5.87 7.42
N PRO A 124 12.03 -5.07 8.45
CA PRO A 124 12.96 -4.06 8.93
C PRO A 124 14.26 -4.70 9.43
N ARG A 125 15.37 -4.41 8.74
CA ARG A 125 16.70 -4.85 9.16
C ARG A 125 17.22 -3.91 10.24
N LYS A 126 17.54 -4.46 11.42
CA LYS A 126 18.24 -3.72 12.48
C LYS A 126 19.67 -3.46 12.02
N ILE A 127 20.09 -2.20 11.97
CA ILE A 127 21.47 -1.81 11.70
C ILE A 127 22.14 -1.53 13.04
N GLU A 128 23.14 -2.32 13.40
CA GLU A 128 23.98 -2.06 14.56
C GLU A 128 25.10 -1.08 14.18
N VAL A 129 25.25 -0.01 14.96
CA VAL A 129 26.32 0.97 14.76
C VAL A 129 27.57 0.48 15.49
N ALA A 130 28.62 0.17 14.73
CA ALA A 130 29.92 -0.17 15.30
C ALA A 130 30.63 1.10 15.83
N HIS A 131 31.11 1.04 17.07
CA HIS A 131 31.92 2.11 17.66
C HIS A 131 33.37 1.97 17.20
N THR A 132 33.81 2.86 16.29
CA THR A 132 35.23 3.00 15.95
C THR A 132 35.92 3.81 17.04
N PRO A 133 36.86 3.23 17.82
CA PRO A 133 37.62 4.00 18.79
C PRO A 133 38.45 5.08 18.07
N ALA A 134 38.40 6.30 18.60
CA ALA A 134 39.21 7.41 18.11
C ALA A 134 40.68 7.01 18.15
N LEU A 135 41.37 7.15 17.01
CA LEU A 135 42.82 6.94 16.96
C LEU A 135 43.47 7.90 17.96
N ASP A 136 44.12 7.30 18.94
CA ASP A 136 44.92 8.01 19.93
C ASP A 136 45.94 8.85 19.17
N ARG A 137 45.80 10.17 19.30
CA ARG A 137 46.62 11.13 18.57
C ARG A 137 47.97 11.19 19.30
N GLY A 138 48.77 10.17 19.06
CA GLY A 138 50.07 9.94 19.69
C GLY A 138 50.93 11.18 19.68
N GLU A 139 51.40 11.49 20.89
CA GLU A 139 52.33 12.52 21.31
C GLU A 139 53.29 13.02 20.22
N ALA A 140 53.20 14.32 19.92
CA ALA A 140 54.27 15.05 19.27
C ALA A 140 55.52 14.99 20.15
N ARG A 141 56.45 14.09 19.83
CA ARG A 141 57.80 14.10 20.42
C ARG A 141 58.53 15.34 19.90
N THR A 142 58.63 16.35 20.76
CA THR A 142 59.56 17.47 20.62
C THR A 142 60.97 16.92 20.50
N ILE A 143 61.56 17.02 19.31
CA ILE A 143 62.98 16.72 19.10
C ILE A 143 63.73 17.94 19.62
N GLU A 144 64.26 17.86 20.84
CA GLU A 144 65.27 18.81 21.31
C GLU A 144 66.55 18.60 20.49
N SER A 145 66.78 19.47 19.50
CA SER A 145 68.10 19.59 18.87
C SER A 145 69.07 20.23 19.86
N GLY A 146 69.78 19.37 20.59
CA GLY A 146 70.98 19.75 21.32
C GLY A 146 72.06 20.27 20.38
N SER A 147 72.38 21.55 20.55
CA SER A 147 73.68 22.15 20.27
C SER A 147 74.82 21.25 20.78
N THR A 148 75.94 21.12 20.04
CA THR A 148 77.33 21.42 20.51
C THR A 148 78.37 21.05 19.44
N ALA A 149 79.22 22.04 19.14
CA ALA A 149 80.62 22.04 18.65
C ALA A 149 80.98 21.39 17.30
#